data_AF-A0A139LRU7-F1
#
_entry.id   AF-A0A139LRU7-F1
#
_cell.length_a   1.000
_cell.length_b   1.000
_cell.length_c   1.000
_cell.angle_alpha   90.00
_cell.angle_beta   90.00
_cell.angle_gamma   90.00
#
_symmetry.space_group_name_H-M   'P 1'
#
loop_
_entity.id
_entity.type
_entity.pdbx_description
1 polymer ?
#
loop_
_entity_poly.entity_id
_entity_poly.type
_entity_poly.pdbx_seq_one_letter_code
_entity_poly.pdbx_strand_id
1 'polypeptide(L)'
;MKMAKFKIWMVALTLLMGVSLTSCFNSDNDPTVTGFAYGKCTDFYPPTFQLFNGQKLVVSGSSTTTFNMGEIYGFYYQFDSELQSPDAASITVTLYNGIEPVSINAKGNEGPVSASESTKANSAFYAFSGNVSFSSGTVNIDPIVVFDNEYIIVTPVYWVKQESSDEKQKEELAKHAFVLTYDLESVKQGDTEFVLTLNHVITETSEDPVARNVYTSTSKAYRLTSALNMFGLKAGQKPTKIKVIGQVNTSKNSLEGATEQVWEYTVK
;
A
#
# COMPACT_ATOMS: atom_id res chain seq x y z
N MET A 1 34.33 -9.93 -22.34
CA MET A 1 32.92 -10.34 -22.13
C MET A 1 32.15 -9.08 -21.75
N LYS A 2 31.27 -8.59 -22.64
CA LYS A 2 30.50 -7.36 -22.40
C LYS A 2 29.61 -7.60 -21.18
N MET A 3 29.81 -6.83 -20.11
CA MET A 3 28.80 -6.71 -19.07
C MET A 3 27.54 -6.19 -19.74
N ALA A 4 26.57 -7.07 -19.95
CA ALA A 4 25.22 -6.65 -20.26
C ALA A 4 24.83 -5.73 -19.12
N LYS A 5 24.67 -4.44 -19.43
CA LYS A 5 24.00 -3.49 -18.56
C LYS A 5 22.62 -4.10 -18.29
N PHE A 6 22.49 -4.84 -17.19
CA PHE A 6 21.22 -5.32 -16.68
C PHE A 6 20.43 -4.05 -16.38
N LYS A 7 19.62 -3.66 -17.35
CA LYS A 7 18.63 -2.59 -17.22
C LYS A 7 17.58 -3.16 -16.27
N ILE A 8 17.80 -3.00 -14.97
CA ILE A 8 16.82 -3.29 -13.93
C ILE A 8 15.73 -2.22 -14.09
N TRP A 9 14.75 -2.52 -14.94
CA TRP A 9 13.52 -1.72 -15.02
C TRP A 9 12.66 -2.16 -13.85
N MET A 10 12.44 -1.22 -12.93
CA MET A 10 11.23 -1.04 -12.11
C MET A 10 10.22 -2.20 -12.20
N VAL A 11 10.45 -3.26 -11.44
CA VAL A 11 9.33 -4.09 -10.97
C VAL A 11 8.64 -3.27 -9.90
N ALA A 12 7.70 -2.42 -10.33
CA ALA A 12 6.80 -1.64 -9.49
C ALA A 12 7.42 -1.21 -8.16
N LEU A 13 8.59 -0.55 -8.21
CA LEU A 13 8.99 0.30 -7.11
C LEU A 13 7.92 1.38 -7.11
N THR A 14 6.92 1.23 -6.25
CA THR A 14 6.20 2.39 -5.73
C THR A 14 7.31 3.19 -5.07
N LEU A 15 7.98 4.04 -5.85
CA LEU A 15 8.70 5.19 -5.33
C LEU A 15 7.59 5.96 -4.64
N LEU A 16 7.37 5.64 -3.37
CA LEU A 16 6.66 6.48 -2.44
C LEU A 16 7.53 7.72 -2.30
N MET A 17 7.49 8.59 -3.30
CA MET A 17 7.46 10.02 -3.04
C MET A 17 6.18 10.20 -2.24
N GLY A 18 6.31 10.06 -0.92
CA GLY A 18 5.22 10.18 0.03
C GLY A 18 4.47 11.49 -0.23
N VAL A 19 3.18 11.48 0.08
CA VAL A 19 2.34 12.68 0.23
C VAL A 19 2.44 13.71 -0.91
N SER A 20 1.74 13.47 -2.03
CA SER A 20 1.36 14.55 -2.97
C SER A 20 2.46 15.60 -3.20
N LEU A 21 3.71 15.15 -3.37
CA LEU A 21 4.78 16.02 -3.78
C LEU A 21 4.50 16.24 -5.26
N THR A 22 3.78 17.31 -5.58
CA THR A 22 3.97 18.01 -6.83
C THR A 22 5.46 18.31 -6.90
N SER A 23 6.23 17.41 -7.52
CA SER A 23 7.64 17.65 -7.74
C SER A 23 7.72 18.73 -8.81
N CYS A 24 7.88 19.97 -8.36
CA CYS A 24 8.39 21.05 -9.20
C CYS A 24 9.85 20.72 -9.54
N PHE A 25 10.09 19.79 -10.46
CA PHE A 25 11.37 19.71 -11.17
C PHE A 25 11.42 20.86 -12.19
N ASN A 26 11.47 22.09 -11.68
CA ASN A 26 11.60 23.26 -12.53
C ASN A 26 13.05 23.35 -13.03
N SER A 27 13.25 23.07 -14.32
CA SER A 27 13.86 24.11 -15.13
C SER A 27 12.85 25.26 -15.20
N ASP A 28 13.29 26.51 -14.96
CA ASP A 28 12.48 27.69 -14.59
C ASP A 28 11.24 28.06 -15.47
N ASN A 29 10.85 27.29 -16.48
CA ASN A 29 9.71 27.56 -17.37
C ASN A 29 8.88 26.32 -17.79
N ASP A 30 9.00 25.14 -17.15
CA ASP A 30 8.12 24.00 -17.47
C ASP A 30 6.88 23.98 -16.55
N PRO A 31 5.67 24.23 -17.07
CA PRO A 31 4.46 24.24 -16.24
C PRO A 31 3.94 22.82 -15.94
N THR A 32 4.60 21.78 -16.45
CA THR A 32 4.22 20.38 -16.25
C THR A 32 4.44 19.96 -14.80
N VAL A 33 3.34 19.66 -14.12
CA VAL A 33 3.34 19.04 -12.80
C VAL A 33 3.25 17.53 -12.97
N THR A 34 4.10 16.79 -12.27
CA THR A 34 4.01 15.32 -12.18
C THR A 34 3.80 14.91 -10.74
N GLY A 35 3.12 13.78 -10.53
CA GLY A 35 2.87 13.27 -9.18
C GLY A 35 2.48 11.80 -9.17
N PHE A 36 2.46 11.24 -7.97
CA PHE A 36 1.90 9.93 -7.67
C PHE A 36 0.72 10.11 -6.70
N ALA A 37 -0.33 9.32 -6.87
CA ALA A 37 -1.49 9.35 -6.00
C ALA A 37 -2.02 7.95 -5.71
N TYR A 38 -2.57 7.79 -4.50
CA TYR A 38 -3.59 6.80 -4.25
C TYR A 38 -4.95 7.48 -4.30
N GLY A 39 -5.87 6.96 -5.10
CA GLY A 39 -7.20 7.53 -5.25
C GLY A 39 -8.29 6.46 -5.27
N LYS A 40 -9.43 6.78 -4.67
CA LYS A 40 -10.64 5.96 -4.71
C LYS A 40 -11.36 6.23 -6.03
N CYS A 41 -11.62 5.20 -6.81
CA CYS A 41 -12.35 5.35 -8.07
C CYS A 41 -13.82 5.72 -7.80
N THR A 42 -14.27 6.86 -8.34
CA THR A 42 -15.62 7.42 -8.16
C THR A 42 -16.41 7.58 -9.45
N ASP A 43 -15.75 7.51 -10.60
CA ASP A 43 -16.40 7.43 -11.91
C ASP A 43 -15.55 6.58 -12.87
N PHE A 44 -16.19 5.93 -13.84
CA PHE A 44 -15.56 5.13 -14.88
C PHE A 44 -15.34 5.91 -16.18
N TYR A 45 -16.18 6.91 -16.47
CA TYR A 45 -16.13 7.60 -17.75
C TYR A 45 -16.46 9.10 -17.63
N PRO A 46 -15.43 9.97 -17.65
CA PRO A 46 -14.00 9.65 -17.60
C PRO A 46 -13.60 9.03 -16.25
N PRO A 47 -12.57 8.15 -16.20
CA PRO A 47 -12.07 7.61 -14.95
C PRO A 47 -11.72 8.73 -13.98
N THR A 48 -12.36 8.72 -12.81
CA THR A 48 -12.20 9.77 -11.82
C THR A 48 -11.80 9.17 -10.48
N PHE A 49 -10.74 9.71 -9.89
CA PHE A 49 -10.20 9.25 -8.62
C PHE A 49 -10.26 10.36 -7.56
N GLN A 50 -10.90 10.09 -6.44
CA GLN A 50 -10.92 10.97 -5.28
C GLN A 50 -9.71 10.68 -4.38
N LEU A 51 -8.92 11.72 -4.08
CA LEU A 51 -7.81 11.69 -3.15
C LEU A 51 -8.28 11.81 -1.69
N PHE A 52 -7.37 11.57 -0.74
CA PHE A 52 -7.67 11.59 0.70
C PHE A 52 -8.14 12.96 1.21
N ASN A 53 -7.68 14.04 0.57
CA ASN A 53 -8.09 15.41 0.87
C ASN A 53 -9.41 15.80 0.18
N GLY A 54 -10.05 14.90 -0.57
CA GLY A 54 -11.29 15.14 -1.30
C GLY A 54 -11.12 15.69 -2.72
N GLN A 55 -9.92 16.07 -3.14
CA GLN A 55 -9.64 16.49 -4.52
C GLN A 55 -9.91 15.35 -5.50
N LYS A 56 -10.40 15.68 -6.70
CA LYS A 56 -10.64 14.72 -7.77
C LYS A 56 -9.62 14.85 -8.89
N LEU A 57 -9.04 13.72 -9.29
CA LEU A 57 -8.23 13.59 -10.49
C LEU A 57 -9.06 12.92 -11.59
N VAL A 58 -9.37 13.67 -12.64
CA VAL A 58 -10.11 13.18 -13.81
C VAL A 58 -9.11 12.79 -14.88
N VAL A 59 -8.98 11.48 -15.15
CA VAL A 59 -8.03 10.99 -16.14
C VAL A 59 -8.58 11.24 -17.54
N SER A 60 -7.84 12.03 -18.30
CA SER A 60 -8.09 12.28 -19.72
C SER A 60 -7.40 11.23 -20.59
N GLY A 61 -8.02 10.91 -21.72
CA GLY A 61 -7.57 9.87 -22.64
C GLY A 61 -8.23 8.51 -22.39
N SER A 62 -7.77 7.51 -23.14
CA SER A 62 -8.26 6.14 -23.03
C SER A 62 -7.39 5.34 -22.05
N SER A 63 -8.00 4.81 -21.00
CA SER A 63 -7.42 3.76 -20.16
C SER A 63 -7.88 2.39 -20.66
N THR A 64 -6.98 1.41 -20.64
CA THR A 64 -7.31 0.00 -20.88
C THR A 64 -7.69 -0.76 -19.62
N THR A 65 -7.47 -0.17 -18.44
CA THR A 65 -7.85 -0.75 -17.15
C THR A 65 -9.37 -0.72 -16.96
N THR A 66 -9.93 -1.87 -16.59
CA THR A 66 -11.27 -1.95 -16.03
C THR A 66 -11.23 -1.50 -14.58
N PHE A 67 -11.82 -0.35 -14.29
CA PHE A 67 -11.92 0.17 -12.93
C PHE A 67 -13.12 -0.40 -12.20
N ASN A 68 -13.03 -0.49 -10.87
CA ASN A 68 -14.13 -0.86 -9.98
C ASN A 68 -14.48 0.34 -9.08
N MET A 69 -15.77 0.63 -8.93
CA MET A 69 -16.24 1.71 -8.06
C MET A 69 -15.86 1.46 -6.60
N GLY A 70 -15.33 2.49 -5.96
CA GLY A 70 -14.94 2.47 -4.56
C GLY A 70 -13.60 1.80 -4.29
N GLU A 71 -12.96 1.17 -5.28
CA GLU A 71 -11.62 0.59 -5.13
C GLU A 71 -10.52 1.64 -5.15
N ILE A 72 -9.43 1.36 -4.42
CA ILE A 72 -8.25 2.23 -4.36
C ILE A 72 -7.23 1.85 -5.42
N TYR A 73 -6.76 2.83 -6.19
CA TYR A 73 -5.73 2.67 -7.22
C TYR A 73 -4.53 3.56 -6.94
N GLY A 74 -3.33 3.04 -7.20
CA GLY A 74 -2.08 3.80 -7.24
C GLY A 74 -1.69 4.13 -8.68
N PHE A 75 -1.36 5.38 -8.98
CA PHE A 75 -0.99 5.80 -10.34
C PHE A 75 -0.14 7.06 -10.36
N TYR A 76 0.65 7.18 -11.43
CA TYR A 76 1.41 8.40 -11.74
C TYR A 76 0.63 9.24 -12.73
N TYR A 77 0.60 10.54 -12.50
CA TYR A 77 -0.15 11.49 -13.32
C TYR A 77 0.68 12.72 -13.63
N GLN A 78 0.25 13.44 -14.66
CA GLN A 78 0.79 14.75 -15.00
C GLN A 78 -0.33 15.70 -15.46
N PHE A 79 -0.10 17.00 -15.32
CA PHE A 79 -0.96 18.05 -15.85
C PHE A 79 -0.18 19.36 -16.03
N ASP A 80 -0.75 20.29 -16.79
CA ASP A 80 -0.19 21.62 -17.00
C ASP A 80 -0.78 22.62 -15.99
N SER A 81 0.07 23.21 -15.16
CA SER A 81 -0.32 24.17 -14.11
C SER A 81 -0.68 25.57 -14.63
N GLU A 82 -0.35 25.91 -15.89
CA GLU A 82 -0.83 27.14 -16.53
C GLU A 82 -2.29 27.01 -16.98
N LEU A 83 -2.76 25.78 -17.24
CA LEU A 83 -4.14 25.52 -17.68
C LEU A 83 -5.13 25.34 -16.53
N GLN A 84 -4.65 24.92 -15.35
CA GLN A 84 -5.48 24.67 -14.18
C GLN A 84 -4.67 24.78 -12.89
N SER A 85 -5.32 25.25 -11.81
CA SER A 85 -4.67 25.33 -10.51
C SER A 85 -4.44 23.93 -9.91
N PRO A 86 -3.23 23.63 -9.39
CA PRO A 86 -2.96 22.42 -8.61
C PRO A 86 -3.88 22.22 -7.39
N ASP A 87 -4.41 23.32 -6.84
CA ASP A 87 -5.27 23.32 -5.65
C ASP A 87 -6.77 23.26 -5.99
N ALA A 88 -7.13 23.18 -7.27
CA ALA A 88 -8.53 23.07 -7.67
C ALA A 88 -9.15 21.78 -7.12
N ALA A 89 -10.41 21.84 -6.67
CA ALA A 89 -11.11 20.67 -6.12
C ALA A 89 -11.23 19.50 -7.12
N SER A 90 -11.12 19.78 -8.42
CA SER A 90 -11.06 18.78 -9.48
C SER A 90 -10.07 19.24 -10.55
N ILE A 91 -9.15 18.37 -10.93
CA ILE A 91 -8.17 18.62 -12.00
C ILE A 91 -8.22 17.50 -13.04
N THR A 92 -8.02 17.86 -14.30
CA THR A 92 -7.89 16.92 -15.42
C THR A 92 -6.43 16.56 -15.61
N VAL A 93 -6.10 15.28 -15.57
CA VAL A 93 -4.73 14.77 -15.65
C VAL A 93 -4.56 13.80 -16.80
N THR A 94 -3.33 13.56 -17.25
CA THR A 94 -2.97 12.42 -18.10
C THR A 94 -2.12 11.44 -17.30
N LEU A 95 -2.13 10.16 -17.69
CA LEU A 95 -1.29 9.14 -17.08
C LEU A 95 0.17 9.38 -17.47
N TYR A 96 1.04 9.54 -16.47
CA TYR A 96 2.46 9.80 -16.70
C TYR A 96 3.09 8.60 -17.42
N ASN A 97 3.74 8.84 -18.55
CA ASN A 97 4.30 7.81 -19.45
C ASN A 97 3.29 6.74 -19.90
N GLY A 98 1.99 7.02 -19.86
CA GLY A 98 0.94 6.05 -20.20
C GLY A 98 0.89 4.84 -19.26
N ILE A 99 1.43 4.96 -18.04
CA ILE A 99 1.39 3.89 -17.03
C ILE A 99 -0.03 3.79 -16.48
N GLU A 100 -0.65 2.63 -16.67
CA GLU A 100 -2.01 2.36 -16.22
C GLU A 100 -2.13 2.31 -14.69
N PRO A 101 -3.23 2.80 -14.10
CA PRO A 101 -3.45 2.69 -12.66
C PRO A 101 -3.54 1.24 -12.19
N VAL A 102 -2.96 0.96 -11.03
CA VAL A 102 -2.94 -0.39 -10.44
C VAL A 102 -3.82 -0.43 -9.20
N SER A 103 -4.74 -1.40 -9.14
CA SER A 103 -5.54 -1.64 -7.93
C SER A 103 -4.63 -2.10 -6.80
N ILE A 104 -4.70 -1.43 -5.66
CA ILE A 104 -3.93 -1.80 -4.45
C ILE A 104 -4.81 -2.48 -3.40
N ASN A 105 -6.06 -2.80 -3.72
CA ASN A 105 -6.97 -3.42 -2.76
C ASN A 105 -6.44 -4.79 -2.34
N ALA A 106 -6.50 -5.04 -1.04
CA ALA A 106 -6.23 -6.35 -0.48
C ALA A 106 -7.23 -7.36 -1.07
N LYS A 107 -6.76 -8.56 -1.39
CA LYS A 107 -7.63 -9.66 -1.80
C LYS A 107 -8.58 -10.00 -0.65
N GLY A 108 -9.72 -10.64 -0.95
CA GLY A 108 -10.71 -10.97 0.09
C GLY A 108 -10.17 -11.81 1.26
N ASN A 109 -9.13 -12.61 1.03
CA ASN A 109 -8.43 -13.40 2.05
C ASN A 109 -7.22 -12.68 2.69
N GLU A 110 -6.89 -11.47 2.26
CA GLU A 110 -5.82 -10.64 2.82
C GLU A 110 -6.35 -9.67 3.90
N GLY A 111 -7.67 -9.50 4.04
CA GLY A 111 -8.28 -8.91 5.24
C GLY A 111 -8.85 -7.48 5.13
N PRO A 112 -9.32 -6.93 6.26
CA PRO A 112 -9.24 -7.52 7.61
C PRO A 112 -10.12 -8.77 7.77
N VAL A 113 -9.55 -9.87 8.26
CA VAL A 113 -10.26 -11.15 8.52
C VAL A 113 -9.98 -11.66 9.93
N SER A 114 -10.83 -12.56 10.46
CA SER A 114 -10.54 -13.23 11.72
C SER A 114 -9.23 -14.04 11.63
N ALA A 115 -8.42 -14.00 12.68
CA ALA A 115 -7.18 -14.76 12.75
C ALA A 115 -7.43 -16.29 12.66
N SER A 116 -6.55 -16.98 11.95
CA SER A 116 -6.54 -18.43 11.80
C SER A 116 -5.11 -18.94 11.56
N GLU A 117 -4.89 -20.25 11.69
CA GLU A 117 -3.55 -20.86 11.49
C GLU A 117 -2.95 -20.52 10.11
N SER A 118 -3.75 -20.47 9.05
CA SER A 118 -3.26 -20.18 7.70
C SER A 118 -2.89 -18.71 7.47
N THR A 119 -3.30 -17.83 8.38
CA THR A 119 -3.03 -16.38 8.31
C THR A 119 -1.91 -15.94 9.25
N LYS A 120 -1.40 -16.84 10.09
CA LYS A 120 -0.28 -16.54 10.99
C LYS A 120 0.96 -16.20 10.18
N ALA A 121 1.67 -15.16 10.62
CA ALA A 121 2.95 -14.81 10.05
C ALA A 121 3.90 -16.02 10.06
N ASN A 122 4.51 -16.31 8.92
CA ASN A 122 5.60 -17.29 8.80
C ASN A 122 6.92 -16.63 8.40
N SER A 123 6.89 -15.32 8.17
CA SER A 123 8.05 -14.48 7.94
C SER A 123 7.92 -13.15 8.68
N ALA A 124 9.03 -12.46 8.86
CA ALA A 124 9.05 -11.10 9.36
C ALA A 124 9.02 -10.09 8.21
N PHE A 125 8.49 -8.91 8.47
CA PHE A 125 8.72 -7.73 7.64
C PHE A 125 10.12 -7.17 7.88
N TYR A 126 10.64 -6.35 6.98
CA TYR A 126 11.74 -5.44 7.31
C TYR A 126 11.23 -4.31 8.22
N ALA A 127 10.11 -3.69 7.82
CA ALA A 127 9.36 -2.68 8.57
C ALA A 127 7.96 -2.54 7.94
N PHE A 128 6.98 -2.00 8.66
CA PHE A 128 5.69 -1.59 8.10
C PHE A 128 5.25 -0.18 8.54
N SER A 129 6.06 0.48 9.37
CA SER A 129 5.86 1.86 9.86
C SER A 129 7.22 2.52 10.09
N GLY A 130 7.25 3.85 10.05
CA GLY A 130 8.41 4.69 10.26
C GLY A 130 9.09 5.12 8.96
N ASN A 131 10.32 5.64 9.09
CA ASN A 131 11.14 6.06 7.97
C ASN A 131 12.05 4.91 7.54
N VAL A 132 11.98 4.54 6.26
CA VAL A 132 12.82 3.49 5.65
C VAL A 132 13.66 4.11 4.53
N SER A 133 14.95 3.78 4.53
CA SER A 133 15.89 4.24 3.51
C SER A 133 15.94 3.26 2.35
N PHE A 134 15.61 3.74 1.15
CA PHE A 134 15.83 3.07 -0.12
C PHE A 134 16.99 3.74 -0.87
N SER A 135 17.43 3.14 -1.97
CA SER A 135 18.44 3.76 -2.86
C SER A 135 17.96 5.10 -3.45
N SER A 136 16.65 5.30 -3.56
CA SER A 136 16.02 6.52 -4.05
C SER A 136 15.82 7.61 -2.98
N GLY A 137 16.09 7.31 -1.72
CA GLY A 137 15.89 8.23 -0.60
C GLY A 137 15.16 7.59 0.57
N THR A 138 14.93 8.40 1.62
CA THR A 138 14.18 7.97 2.80
C THR A 138 12.70 8.29 2.64
N VAL A 139 11.86 7.30 2.94
CA VAL A 139 10.42 7.36 2.76
C VAL A 139 9.75 7.05 4.09
N ASN A 140 8.74 7.85 4.47
CA ASN A 140 7.82 7.47 5.53
C ASN A 140 6.79 6.47 4.99
N ILE A 141 6.71 5.30 5.61
CA ILE A 141 5.81 4.21 5.22
C ILE A 141 4.68 4.00 6.22
N ASP A 142 4.41 4.99 7.08
CA ASP A 142 3.37 4.84 8.10
C ASP A 142 2.04 4.47 7.45
N PRO A 143 1.30 3.50 8.02
CA PRO A 143 -0.06 3.25 7.61
C PRO A 143 -0.88 4.54 7.63
N ILE A 144 -1.89 4.60 6.76
CA ILE A 144 -2.80 5.75 6.69
C ILE A 144 -4.23 5.27 6.65
N VAL A 145 -5.07 5.82 7.52
CA VAL A 145 -6.51 5.59 7.53
C VAL A 145 -7.17 6.72 6.73
N VAL A 146 -7.94 6.35 5.71
CA VAL A 146 -8.41 7.26 4.65
C VAL A 146 -9.88 7.02 4.33
N PHE A 147 -10.50 8.01 3.67
CA PHE A 147 -11.91 7.98 3.25
C PHE A 147 -12.86 7.69 4.42
N ASP A 148 -12.84 8.55 5.44
CA ASP A 148 -13.74 8.46 6.61
C ASP A 148 -13.64 7.12 7.35
N ASN A 149 -12.41 6.66 7.56
CA ASN A 149 -12.10 5.38 8.20
C ASN A 149 -12.59 4.14 7.43
N GLU A 150 -12.95 4.28 6.14
CA GLU A 150 -13.37 3.17 5.30
C GLU A 150 -12.20 2.24 4.94
N TYR A 151 -11.00 2.80 4.75
CA TYR A 151 -9.80 2.05 4.37
C TYR A 151 -8.61 2.37 5.26
N ILE A 152 -7.76 1.36 5.49
CA ILE A 152 -6.36 1.56 5.88
C ILE A 152 -5.46 1.15 4.72
N ILE A 153 -4.50 1.99 4.37
CA ILE A 153 -3.44 1.66 3.43
C ILE A 153 -2.18 1.38 4.23
N VAL A 154 -1.57 0.23 4.00
CA VAL A 154 -0.32 -0.20 4.64
C VAL A 154 0.71 -0.45 3.56
N THR A 155 1.94 -0.01 3.79
CA THR A 155 3.08 -0.24 2.88
C THR A 155 4.16 -1.05 3.60
N PRO A 156 3.97 -2.38 3.75
CA PRO A 156 5.02 -3.21 4.28
C PRO A 156 6.26 -3.17 3.40
N VAL A 157 7.42 -3.09 4.05
CA VAL A 157 8.73 -3.36 3.48
C VAL A 157 9.11 -4.77 3.89
N TYR A 158 9.48 -5.60 2.93
CA TYR A 158 9.65 -7.03 3.15
C TYR A 158 10.80 -7.58 2.32
N TRP A 159 11.39 -8.66 2.84
CA TRP A 159 12.48 -9.36 2.18
C TRP A 159 11.98 -10.19 1.02
N VAL A 160 12.69 -10.13 -0.11
CA VAL A 160 12.40 -10.89 -1.32
C VAL A 160 13.68 -11.50 -1.87
N LYS A 161 13.51 -12.54 -2.70
CA LYS A 161 14.59 -13.02 -3.54
C LYS A 161 14.71 -12.11 -4.75
N GLN A 162 15.94 -11.71 -5.06
CA GLN A 162 16.24 -11.03 -6.32
C GLN A 162 16.31 -12.08 -7.43
N GLU A 163 15.43 -11.95 -8.41
CA GLU A 163 15.36 -12.86 -9.54
C GLU A 163 16.06 -12.28 -10.77
N SER A 164 16.41 -13.16 -11.71
CA SER A 164 17.19 -12.80 -12.90
C SER A 164 16.36 -12.23 -14.06
N SER A 165 15.03 -12.33 -14.00
CA SER A 165 14.11 -11.76 -14.99
C SER A 165 12.84 -11.21 -14.35
N ASP A 166 12.14 -10.35 -15.08
CA ASP A 166 10.91 -9.70 -14.59
C ASP A 166 9.78 -10.71 -14.36
N GLU A 167 9.65 -11.74 -15.20
CA GLU A 167 8.66 -12.80 -15.03
C GLU A 167 8.89 -13.55 -13.72
N LYS A 168 10.13 -13.95 -13.45
CA LYS A 168 10.48 -14.63 -12.20
C LYS A 168 10.33 -13.71 -11.00
N GLN A 169 10.67 -12.43 -11.14
CA GLN A 169 10.46 -11.47 -10.06
C GLN A 169 8.97 -11.30 -9.73
N LYS A 170 8.09 -11.29 -10.73
CA LYS A 170 6.64 -11.29 -10.52
C LYS A 170 6.16 -12.56 -9.83
N GLU A 171 6.65 -13.72 -10.24
CA GLU A 171 6.34 -15.00 -9.59
C GLU A 171 6.78 -15.01 -8.12
N GLU A 172 7.98 -14.51 -7.82
CA GLU A 172 8.47 -14.38 -6.45
C GLU A 172 7.57 -13.44 -5.64
N LEU A 173 7.27 -12.23 -6.14
CA LEU A 173 6.40 -11.28 -5.45
C LEU A 173 5.00 -11.84 -5.20
N ALA A 174 4.47 -12.67 -6.10
CA ALA A 174 3.16 -13.29 -5.97
C ALA A 174 3.06 -14.30 -4.80
N LYS A 175 4.19 -14.80 -4.28
CA LYS A 175 4.22 -15.68 -3.10
C LYS A 175 4.03 -14.92 -1.78
N HIS A 176 4.22 -13.61 -1.79
CA HIS A 176 4.11 -12.79 -0.58
C HIS A 176 2.66 -12.32 -0.41
N ALA A 177 2.04 -12.73 0.69
CA ALA A 177 0.73 -12.24 1.13
C ALA A 177 0.88 -11.42 2.41
N PHE A 178 0.16 -10.29 2.46
CA PHE A 178 0.12 -9.39 3.60
C PHE A 178 -1.28 -9.40 4.17
N VAL A 179 -1.47 -10.20 5.22
CA VAL A 179 -2.79 -10.51 5.75
C VAL A 179 -3.04 -9.70 7.01
N LEU A 180 -4.01 -8.80 6.96
CA LEU A 180 -4.48 -8.05 8.11
C LEU A 180 -5.52 -8.88 8.85
N THR A 181 -5.28 -9.19 10.11
CA THR A 181 -6.18 -10.00 10.92
C THR A 181 -6.63 -9.27 12.18
N TYR A 182 -7.69 -9.77 12.81
CA TYR A 182 -8.13 -9.36 14.13
C TYR A 182 -8.60 -10.57 14.95
N ASP A 183 -8.65 -10.42 16.27
CA ASP A 183 -9.19 -11.43 17.18
C ASP A 183 -10.41 -10.87 17.94
N LEU A 184 -11.61 -11.30 17.54
CA LEU A 184 -12.86 -10.88 18.20
C LEU A 184 -13.10 -11.56 19.55
N GLU A 185 -12.41 -12.66 19.86
CA GLU A 185 -12.51 -13.30 21.17
C GLU A 185 -11.82 -12.47 22.25
N SER A 186 -10.78 -11.72 21.86
CA SER A 186 -10.09 -10.78 22.74
C SER A 186 -10.92 -9.53 23.09
N VAL A 187 -11.91 -9.18 22.26
CA VAL A 187 -12.72 -7.96 22.40
C VAL A 187 -13.83 -8.14 23.45
N LYS A 188 -13.91 -7.20 24.38
CA LYS A 188 -14.87 -7.15 25.49
C LYS A 188 -15.76 -5.92 25.40
N GLN A 189 -16.91 -5.99 26.08
CA GLN A 189 -17.83 -4.85 26.18
C GLN A 189 -17.12 -3.66 26.83
N GLY A 190 -17.22 -2.49 26.21
CA GLY A 190 -16.57 -1.25 26.65
C GLY A 190 -15.19 -0.99 26.03
N ASP A 191 -14.63 -1.93 25.27
CA ASP A 191 -13.35 -1.72 24.60
C ASP A 191 -13.40 -0.55 23.62
N THR A 192 -12.31 0.20 23.54
CA THR A 192 -12.16 1.40 22.70
C THR A 192 -11.04 1.26 21.66
N GLU A 193 -10.15 0.28 21.83
CA GLU A 193 -9.01 0.05 20.97
C GLU A 193 -9.25 -1.17 20.10
N PHE A 194 -9.22 -1.00 18.78
CA PHE A 194 -9.30 -2.10 17.83
C PHE A 194 -7.89 -2.49 17.37
N VAL A 195 -7.44 -3.67 17.79
CA VAL A 195 -6.12 -4.20 17.45
C VAL A 195 -6.21 -5.07 16.19
N LEU A 196 -5.40 -4.72 15.20
CA LEU A 196 -5.19 -5.44 13.96
C LEU A 196 -3.76 -5.99 13.94
N THR A 197 -3.59 -7.21 13.43
CA THR A 197 -2.27 -7.82 13.25
C THR A 197 -1.96 -7.92 11.75
N LEU A 198 -0.88 -7.29 11.31
CA LEU A 198 -0.35 -7.44 9.97
C LEU A 198 0.59 -8.66 9.93
N ASN A 199 0.24 -9.65 9.12
CA ASN A 199 0.97 -10.90 9.00
C ASN A 199 1.65 -11.00 7.63
N HIS A 200 2.95 -11.31 7.62
CA HIS A 200 3.68 -11.66 6.42
C HIS A 200 3.63 -13.18 6.22
N VAL A 201 2.89 -13.61 5.19
CA VAL A 201 2.71 -15.02 4.84
C VAL A 201 3.35 -15.26 3.49
N ILE A 202 4.40 -16.08 3.45
CA ILE A 202 5.03 -16.53 2.21
C ILE A 202 4.44 -17.90 1.87
N THR A 203 3.73 -17.98 0.74
CA THR A 203 3.20 -19.23 0.20
C THR A 203 4.27 -19.89 -0.68
N GLU A 204 5.29 -20.45 -0.05
CA GLU A 204 6.30 -21.26 -0.73
C GLU A 204 6.03 -22.73 -0.41
N THR A 205 6.00 -23.58 -1.43
CA THR A 205 5.79 -25.03 -1.28
C THR A 205 7.09 -25.82 -1.52
N SER A 206 8.18 -25.15 -1.85
CA SER A 206 9.48 -25.78 -2.05
C SER A 206 10.11 -26.20 -0.72
N GLU A 207 10.68 -27.40 -0.69
CA GLU A 207 11.44 -27.92 0.46
C GLU A 207 12.82 -27.25 0.58
N ASP A 208 13.32 -26.63 -0.49
CA ASP A 208 14.63 -25.98 -0.49
C ASP A 208 14.57 -24.60 0.16
N PRO A 209 15.52 -24.27 1.06
CA PRO A 209 15.55 -22.96 1.71
C PRO A 209 15.84 -21.86 0.68
N VAL A 210 14.86 -20.96 0.49
CA VAL A 210 14.98 -19.79 -0.38
C VAL A 210 15.56 -18.60 0.39
N ALA A 211 16.75 -18.14 0.00
CA ALA A 211 17.36 -16.95 0.58
C ALA A 211 16.73 -15.66 0.01
N ARG A 212 16.16 -14.84 0.90
CA ARG A 212 15.55 -13.53 0.61
C ARG A 212 16.33 -12.44 1.33
N ASN A 213 17.23 -11.78 0.61
CA ASN A 213 18.27 -10.93 1.21
C ASN A 213 18.23 -9.47 0.70
N VAL A 214 17.29 -9.14 -0.18
CA VAL A 214 16.99 -7.76 -0.58
C VAL A 214 15.59 -7.42 -0.09
N TYR A 215 15.28 -6.15 0.13
CA TYR A 215 13.94 -5.73 0.51
C TYR A 215 13.28 -4.85 -0.55
N THR A 216 11.96 -4.90 -0.59
CA THR A 216 11.09 -4.09 -1.45
C THR A 216 9.83 -3.69 -0.69
N SER A 217 8.94 -2.92 -1.30
CA SER A 217 7.67 -2.50 -0.71
C SER A 217 6.50 -2.67 -1.68
N THR A 218 5.34 -3.01 -1.14
CA THR A 218 4.07 -3.04 -1.88
C THR A 218 2.97 -2.51 -0.98
N SER A 219 2.25 -1.49 -1.45
CA SER A 219 1.12 -0.94 -0.71
C SER A 219 -0.14 -1.77 -0.90
N LYS A 220 -0.93 -1.91 0.16
CA LYS A 220 -2.22 -2.60 0.17
C LYS A 220 -3.27 -1.77 0.89
N ALA A 221 -4.45 -1.65 0.29
CA ALA A 221 -5.63 -1.01 0.88
C ALA A 221 -6.59 -2.06 1.42
N TYR A 222 -6.86 -2.02 2.72
CA TYR A 222 -7.77 -2.93 3.42
C TYR A 222 -9.04 -2.19 3.79
N ARG A 223 -10.20 -2.69 3.34
CA ARG A 223 -11.50 -2.09 3.68
C ARG A 223 -11.88 -2.47 5.11
N LEU A 224 -12.03 -1.49 5.98
CA LEU A 224 -12.24 -1.65 7.42
C LEU A 224 -13.71 -1.86 7.81
N THR A 225 -14.67 -1.49 6.94
CA THR A 225 -16.11 -1.39 7.26
C THR A 225 -16.67 -2.59 8.01
N SER A 226 -16.45 -3.81 7.50
CA SER A 226 -16.97 -5.04 8.12
C SER A 226 -16.34 -5.31 9.47
N ALA A 227 -15.01 -5.13 9.58
CA ALA A 227 -14.26 -5.39 10.80
C ALA A 227 -14.62 -4.39 11.92
N LEU A 228 -14.74 -3.11 11.59
CA LEU A 228 -15.20 -2.07 12.52
C LEU A 228 -16.64 -2.32 12.99
N ASN A 229 -17.51 -2.81 12.11
CA ASN A 229 -18.87 -3.17 12.49
C ASN A 229 -18.88 -4.33 13.49
N MET A 230 -18.12 -5.41 13.22
CA MET A 230 -18.02 -6.56 14.13
C MET A 230 -17.42 -6.19 15.48
N PHE A 231 -16.37 -5.35 15.50
CA PHE A 231 -15.85 -4.78 16.73
C PHE A 231 -16.96 -4.04 17.49
N GLY A 232 -17.71 -3.16 16.81
CA GLY A 232 -18.78 -2.37 17.41
C GLY A 232 -19.90 -3.23 18.03
N LEU A 233 -20.27 -4.32 17.37
CA LEU A 233 -21.25 -5.28 17.89
C LEU A 233 -20.77 -5.98 19.16
N LYS A 234 -19.47 -6.31 19.24
CA LYS A 234 -18.87 -7.02 20.38
C LYS A 234 -18.55 -6.10 21.55
N ALA A 235 -17.97 -4.94 21.28
CA ALA A 235 -17.58 -3.93 22.27
C ALA A 235 -18.77 -3.08 22.75
N GLY A 236 -19.87 -3.03 21.97
CA GLY A 236 -21.02 -2.17 22.25
C GLY A 236 -20.81 -0.70 21.83
N GLN A 237 -19.69 -0.38 21.18
CA GLN A 237 -19.33 0.96 20.73
C GLN A 237 -18.28 0.91 19.61
N LYS A 238 -18.18 1.97 18.82
CA LYS A 238 -17.12 2.10 17.80
C LYS A 238 -15.75 2.30 18.47
N PRO A 239 -14.65 1.85 17.85
CA PRO A 239 -13.33 2.10 18.41
C PRO A 239 -12.98 3.59 18.29
N THR A 240 -12.26 4.10 19.28
CA THR A 240 -11.65 5.44 19.26
C THR A 240 -10.19 5.37 18.80
N LYS A 241 -9.59 4.18 18.81
CA LYS A 241 -8.22 3.95 18.33
C LYS A 241 -8.14 2.67 17.49
N ILE A 242 -7.35 2.71 16.42
CA ILE A 242 -6.90 1.53 15.69
C ILE A 242 -5.41 1.34 15.96
N LYS A 243 -5.02 0.12 16.32
CA LYS A 243 -3.62 -0.28 16.51
C LYS A 243 -3.29 -1.35 15.48
N VAL A 244 -2.18 -1.19 14.75
CA VAL A 244 -1.64 -2.22 13.87
C VAL A 244 -0.34 -2.73 14.47
N ILE A 245 -0.27 -4.04 14.70
CA ILE A 245 0.93 -4.73 15.18
C ILE A 245 1.48 -5.67 14.11
N GLY A 246 2.78 -5.86 14.07
CA GLY A 246 3.42 -6.76 13.10
C GLY A 246 4.83 -7.13 13.53
N GLN A 247 5.28 -8.31 13.09
CA GLN A 247 6.63 -8.81 13.41
C GLN A 247 7.65 -8.31 12.37
N VAL A 248 8.69 -7.62 12.85
CA VAL A 248 9.75 -7.04 12.00
C VAL A 248 11.12 -7.58 12.36
N ASN A 249 11.96 -7.75 11.35
CA ASN A 249 13.35 -8.16 11.45
C ASN A 249 14.16 -7.44 10.36
N THR A 250 14.96 -6.46 10.76
CA THR A 250 15.77 -5.63 9.86
C THR A 250 17.05 -6.32 9.36
N SER A 251 17.31 -7.57 9.77
CA SER A 251 18.52 -8.31 9.39
C SER A 251 18.25 -9.52 8.49
N LYS A 252 17.06 -10.14 8.56
CA LYS A 252 16.75 -11.35 7.77
C LYS A 252 15.25 -11.61 7.61
N ASN A 253 14.89 -12.38 6.59
CA ASN A 253 13.55 -12.90 6.35
C ASN A 253 13.19 -14.06 7.30
N SER A 254 13.13 -13.80 8.61
CA SER A 254 12.80 -14.80 9.62
C SER A 254 12.15 -14.17 10.85
N LEU A 255 11.22 -14.91 11.47
CA LEU A 255 10.63 -14.57 12.76
C LEU A 255 11.62 -14.77 13.92
N GLU A 256 12.69 -15.54 13.72
CA GLU A 256 13.72 -15.71 14.74
C GLU A 256 14.45 -14.37 14.99
N GLY A 257 14.33 -13.87 16.22
CA GLY A 257 14.85 -12.57 16.62
C GLY A 257 14.04 -11.38 16.08
N ALA A 258 12.84 -11.62 15.54
CA ALA A 258 11.92 -10.55 15.18
C ALA A 258 11.42 -9.81 16.44
N THR A 259 11.02 -8.56 16.24
CA THR A 259 10.44 -7.69 17.25
C THR A 259 9.07 -7.23 16.82
N GLU A 260 8.19 -6.91 17.77
CA GLU A 260 6.91 -6.30 17.46
C GLU A 260 7.10 -4.81 17.13
N GLN A 261 6.68 -4.41 15.93
CA GLN A 261 6.46 -3.01 15.59
C GLN A 261 4.98 -2.69 15.74
N VAL A 262 4.69 -1.46 16.19
CA VAL A 262 3.36 -0.97 16.50
C VAL A 262 3.14 0.36 15.79
N TRP A 263 1.98 0.52 15.16
CA TRP A 263 1.47 1.79 14.68
C TRP A 263 0.07 2.05 15.26
N GLU A 264 -0.22 3.32 15.57
CA GLU A 264 -1.50 3.72 16.19
C GLU A 264 -2.14 4.88 15.45
N TYR A 265 -3.48 4.87 15.42
CA TYR A 265 -4.30 5.93 14.85
C TYR A 265 -5.49 6.23 15.74
N THR A 266 -5.71 7.52 16.02
CA THR A 266 -6.93 8.00 16.69
C THR A 266 -8.01 8.22 15.66
N VAL A 267 -9.12 7.52 15.82
CA VAL A 267 -10.29 7.59 14.93
C VAL A 267 -10.92 8.97 15.06
N LYS A 268 -11.09 9.63 13.91
CA LYS A 268 -11.77 10.93 13.80
C LYS A 268 -13.28 10.75 13.65
#